data_AF-A0A2W2EN13-F1
#
_entry.id   AF-A0A2W2EN13-F1
#
_cell.length_a   1.000
_cell.length_b   1.000
_cell.length_c   1.000
_cell.angle_alpha   90.00
_cell.angle_beta   90.00
_cell.angle_gamma   90.00
#
_symmetry.space_group_name_H-M   'P 1'
#
loop_
_entity.id
_entity.type
_entity.pdbx_description
1 polymer ?
#
loop_
_entity_poly.entity_id
_entity_poly.type
_entity_poly.pdbx_seq_one_letter_code
_entity_poly.pdbx_strand_id
1 'polypeptide(L)'
;MREDILQRPPRRRTPEGRAAEVLHRAFRAMQYNRGFAHAALSAYHIPKPLDEQPGGGSPLISDDDFVALADLMALAAWGPEHRTTPAEHRVLHMLESLWSSSVVAWLNGRLTPEYVEDRLKFAAKRLLPVEAAAGR
;
A
#
# COMPACT_ATOMS: atom_id res chain seq x y z
N MET A 1 3.93 3.75 -11.14
CA MET A 1 3.32 2.61 -10.40
C MET A 1 1.87 2.37 -10.81
N ARG A 2 1.00 3.40 -10.91
CA ARG A 2 -0.36 3.25 -11.49
C ARG A 2 -0.34 2.58 -12.86
N GLU A 3 0.50 3.07 -13.77
CA GLU A 3 0.67 2.50 -15.11
C GLU A 3 1.17 1.04 -15.08
N ASP A 4 2.04 0.68 -14.13
CA ASP A 4 2.48 -0.73 -13.96
C ASP A 4 1.31 -1.63 -13.56
N ILE A 5 0.39 -1.17 -12.71
CA ILE A 5 -0.82 -1.93 -12.35
C ILE A 5 -1.72 -2.12 -13.58
N LEU A 6 -1.84 -1.10 -14.43
CA LEU A 6 -2.65 -1.20 -15.66
C LEU A 6 -2.01 -2.13 -16.70
N GLN A 7 -0.69 -2.02 -16.92
CA GLN A 7 0.05 -2.84 -17.88
C GLN A 7 0.27 -4.27 -17.42
N ARG A 8 0.41 -4.48 -16.10
CA ARG A 8 0.68 -5.77 -15.46
C ARG A 8 -0.32 -5.99 -14.32
N PRO A 9 -1.60 -6.25 -14.63
CA PRO A 9 -2.62 -6.38 -13.60
C PRO A 9 -2.29 -7.49 -12.59
N PRO A 10 -2.71 -7.34 -11.33
CA PRO A 10 -2.58 -8.39 -10.33
C PRO A 10 -3.28 -9.68 -10.79
N ARG A 11 -2.66 -10.83 -10.50
CA ARG A 11 -3.09 -12.14 -11.02
C ARG A 11 -4.06 -12.86 -10.08
N ARG A 12 -4.25 -12.36 -8.86
CA ARG A 12 -5.14 -12.99 -7.88
C ARG A 12 -6.62 -12.84 -8.28
N ARG A 13 -7.39 -13.90 -7.99
CA ARG A 13 -8.82 -13.99 -8.38
C ARG A 13 -9.72 -13.12 -7.51
N THR A 14 -9.31 -12.84 -6.28
CA THR A 14 -10.11 -12.11 -5.30
C THR A 14 -9.58 -10.68 -5.09
N PRO A 15 -10.45 -9.68 -4.79
CA PRO A 15 -10.03 -8.30 -4.57
C PRO A 15 -8.94 -8.15 -3.51
N GLU A 16 -9.07 -8.87 -2.40
CA GLU A 16 -8.09 -8.86 -1.32
C GLU A 16 -6.74 -9.43 -1.74
N GLY A 17 -6.76 -10.48 -2.58
CA GLY A 17 -5.53 -11.03 -3.15
C GLY A 17 -4.85 -10.04 -4.09
N ARG A 18 -5.63 -9.28 -4.88
CA ARG A 18 -5.08 -8.29 -5.82
C ARG A 18 -4.48 -7.08 -5.09
N ALA A 19 -5.16 -6.58 -4.05
CA ALA A 19 -4.63 -5.53 -3.19
C ALA A 19 -3.32 -5.97 -2.51
N ALA A 20 -3.29 -7.18 -1.93
CA ALA A 20 -2.08 -7.73 -1.31
C ALA A 20 -0.92 -7.87 -2.29
N GLU A 21 -1.21 -8.22 -3.55
CA GLU A 21 -0.18 -8.37 -4.58
C GLU A 21 0.54 -7.05 -4.88
N VAL A 22 -0.15 -5.90 -4.83
CA VAL A 22 0.49 -4.58 -4.96
C VAL A 22 1.52 -4.36 -3.86
N LEU A 23 1.14 -4.65 -2.61
CA LEU A 23 2.03 -4.52 -1.46
C LEU A 23 3.21 -5.50 -1.52
N HIS A 24 3.00 -6.73 -2.00
CA HIS A 24 4.08 -7.69 -2.22
C HIS A 24 5.05 -7.24 -3.31
N ARG A 25 4.56 -6.69 -4.43
CA ARG A 25 5.42 -6.17 -5.50
C ARG A 25 6.25 -5.00 -5.00
N ALA A 26 5.64 -4.06 -4.27
CA ALA A 26 6.33 -2.95 -3.65
C ALA A 26 7.41 -3.45 -2.66
N PHE A 27 7.06 -4.41 -1.81
CA PHE A 27 8.00 -5.01 -0.87
C PHE A 27 9.17 -5.72 -1.57
N ARG A 28 8.91 -6.53 -2.59
CA ARG A 28 9.97 -7.18 -3.38
C ARG A 28 10.88 -6.18 -4.07
N ALA A 29 10.34 -5.08 -4.59
CA ALA A 29 11.15 -4.03 -5.18
C ALA A 29 12.14 -3.44 -4.16
N MET A 30 11.71 -3.24 -2.91
CA MET A 30 12.54 -2.74 -1.81
C MET A 30 13.66 -3.71 -1.40
N GLN A 31 13.50 -5.02 -1.64
CA GLN A 31 14.53 -6.01 -1.35
C GLN A 31 15.77 -5.85 -2.24
N TYR A 32 15.62 -5.36 -3.48
CA TYR A 32 16.75 -5.17 -4.40
C TYR A 32 17.70 -4.04 -3.96
N ASN A 33 17.19 -3.02 -3.29
CA ASN A 33 18.01 -1.94 -2.75
C ASN A 33 17.51 -1.54 -1.36
N ARG A 34 17.99 -2.29 -0.35
CA ARG A 34 17.60 -2.12 1.04
C ARG A 34 18.00 -0.76 1.62
N GLY A 35 19.14 -0.21 1.21
CA GLY A 35 19.60 1.11 1.66
C GLY A 35 18.68 2.22 1.17
N PHE A 36 18.31 2.19 -0.12
CA PHE A 36 17.32 3.10 -0.68
C PHE A 36 15.95 2.95 0.00
N ALA A 37 15.47 1.72 0.18
CA ALA A 37 14.19 1.47 0.84
C ALA A 37 14.16 2.02 2.27
N HIS A 38 15.26 1.87 3.02
CA HIS A 38 15.39 2.44 4.36
C HIS A 38 15.36 3.96 4.32
N ALA A 39 16.09 4.62 3.42
CA ALA A 39 16.08 6.07 3.30
C ALA A 39 14.68 6.61 2.91
N ALA A 40 14.03 5.98 1.94
CA ALA A 40 12.70 6.38 1.46
C ALA A 40 11.62 6.25 2.55
N LEU A 41 11.60 5.12 3.27
CA LEU A 41 10.65 4.93 4.38
C LEU A 41 10.97 5.81 5.58
N SER A 42 12.26 6.07 5.88
CA SER A 42 12.62 7.02 6.93
C SER A 42 12.12 8.41 6.59
N ALA A 43 12.33 8.90 5.36
CA ALA A 43 11.84 10.21 4.92
C ALA A 43 10.32 10.35 5.04
N TYR A 44 9.57 9.29 4.72
CA TYR A 44 8.11 9.27 4.83
C TYR A 44 7.61 9.38 6.29
N HIS A 45 8.39 8.90 7.27
CA HIS A 45 8.02 8.93 8.69
C HIS A 45 8.61 10.12 9.47
N ILE A 46 9.34 11.03 8.81
CA ILE A 46 9.81 12.25 9.45
C ILE A 46 8.58 13.08 9.84
N PRO A 47 8.39 13.43 11.13
CA PRO A 47 7.31 14.30 11.54
C PRO A 47 7.42 15.64 10.81
N LYS A 48 6.35 16.07 10.15
CA LYS A 48 6.28 17.41 9.58
C LYS A 48 6.11 18.44 10.72
N PRO A 49 6.67 19.66 10.58
CA PRO A 49 6.40 20.76 11.50
C PRO A 49 4.89 20.98 11.68
N LEU A 50 4.46 21.38 12.88
CA LEU A 50 3.05 21.60 13.21
C LEU A 50 2.36 22.65 12.31
N ASP A 51 3.14 23.56 11.73
CA ASP A 51 2.67 24.63 10.85
C ASP A 51 2.53 24.20 9.38
N GLU A 52 3.09 23.05 9.00
CA GLU A 52 2.86 22.44 7.69
C GLU A 52 1.59 21.59 7.75
N GLN A 53 0.48 22.12 7.22
CA GLN A 53 -0.75 21.34 7.09
C GLN A 53 -0.47 20.01 6.34
N PRO A 54 -1.22 18.93 6.62
CA PRO A 54 -1.06 17.64 5.95
C PRO A 54 -1.23 17.68 4.42
N GLY A 55 -1.73 18.79 3.85
CA GLY A 55 -1.83 19.03 2.41
C GLY A 55 -0.66 19.80 1.80
N GLY A 56 0.37 20.15 2.58
CA GLY A 56 1.62 20.70 2.05
C GLY A 56 2.45 19.57 1.44
N GLY A 57 2.22 19.27 0.17
CA GLY A 57 3.14 18.47 -0.63
C GLY A 57 4.57 19.03 -0.56
N SER A 58 5.56 18.17 -0.78
CA SER A 58 6.92 18.66 -0.98
C SER A 58 6.90 19.69 -2.12
N PRO A 59 7.61 20.83 -2.06
CA PRO A 59 7.71 21.75 -3.20
C PRO A 59 8.32 21.10 -4.46
N LEU A 60 8.85 19.87 -4.32
CA LEU A 60 9.42 19.05 -5.39
C LEU A 60 8.43 18.05 -6.01
N ILE A 61 7.25 17.87 -5.42
CA ILE A 61 6.24 16.89 -5.85
C ILE A 61 4.89 17.62 -5.88
N SER A 62 4.34 17.83 -7.07
CA SER A 62 2.99 18.36 -7.21
C SER A 62 1.99 17.42 -6.53
N ASP A 63 0.97 17.96 -5.86
CA ASP A 63 -0.05 17.13 -5.19
C ASP A 63 -0.75 16.16 -6.17
N ASP A 64 -0.81 16.51 -7.46
CA ASP A 64 -1.32 15.67 -8.56
C ASP A 64 -0.43 14.45 -8.88
N ASP A 65 0.86 14.47 -8.53
CA ASP A 65 1.79 13.36 -8.76
C ASP A 65 1.77 12.33 -7.61
N PHE A 66 1.16 12.68 -6.48
CA PHE A 66 1.10 11.80 -5.31
C PHE A 66 -0.09 10.85 -5.41
N VAL A 67 0.11 9.70 -6.04
CA VAL A 67 -0.87 8.61 -5.96
C VAL A 67 -0.67 7.87 -4.64
N ALA A 68 -1.63 7.96 -3.72
CA ALA A 68 -1.59 7.24 -2.46
C ALA A 68 -1.55 5.72 -2.70
N LEU A 69 -0.81 4.99 -1.87
CA LEU A 69 -0.68 3.54 -2.00
C LEU A 69 -2.05 2.84 -1.83
N ALA A 70 -2.91 3.38 -0.96
CA ALA A 70 -4.32 3.00 -0.88
C ALA A 70 -5.06 3.05 -2.23
N ASP A 71 -4.86 4.08 -3.06
CA ASP A 71 -5.55 4.20 -4.34
C ASP A 71 -5.04 3.20 -5.37
N LEU A 72 -3.73 2.88 -5.31
CA LEU A 72 -3.14 1.83 -6.13
C LEU A 72 -3.69 0.45 -5.76
N MET A 73 -3.87 0.20 -4.45
CA MET A 73 -4.52 -1.02 -3.99
C MET A 73 -5.99 -1.08 -4.40
N ALA A 74 -6.73 0.03 -4.34
CA ALA A 74 -8.13 0.09 -4.81
C ALA A 74 -8.24 -0.21 -6.30
N LEU A 75 -7.39 0.42 -7.12
CA LEU A 75 -7.31 0.18 -8.56
C LEU A 75 -7.03 -1.29 -8.86
N ALA A 76 -6.08 -1.89 -8.14
CA ALA A 76 -5.77 -3.32 -8.24
C ALA A 76 -6.94 -4.22 -7.80
N ALA A 77 -7.59 -3.87 -6.70
CA ALA A 77 -8.65 -4.66 -6.10
C ALA A 77 -9.91 -4.68 -6.97
N TRP A 78 -10.34 -3.55 -7.50
CA TRP A 78 -11.66 -3.42 -8.13
C TRP A 78 -11.65 -2.81 -9.53
N GLY A 79 -10.53 -2.26 -9.99
CA GLY A 79 -10.41 -1.63 -11.31
C GLY A 79 -10.75 -0.13 -11.31
N PRO A 80 -10.55 0.55 -12.44
CA PRO A 80 -10.66 2.01 -12.55
C PRO A 80 -12.08 2.54 -12.41
N GLU A 81 -13.09 1.73 -12.71
CA GLU A 81 -14.51 2.13 -12.67
C GLU A 81 -15.13 2.02 -11.27
N HIS A 82 -14.43 1.39 -10.32
CA HIS A 82 -14.96 1.19 -8.97
C HIS A 82 -14.90 2.47 -8.16
N ARG A 83 -16.04 2.88 -7.59
CA ARG A 83 -16.08 3.94 -6.58
C ARG A 83 -15.78 3.35 -5.20
N THR A 84 -14.56 3.55 -4.75
CA THR A 84 -14.09 3.15 -3.42
C THR A 84 -14.92 3.84 -2.34
N THR A 85 -15.58 3.06 -1.49
CA THR A 85 -16.35 3.58 -0.36
C THR A 85 -15.41 4.06 0.76
N PRO A 86 -15.88 4.91 1.69
CA PRO A 86 -15.07 5.32 2.84
C PRO A 86 -14.59 4.15 3.71
N ALA A 87 -15.41 3.10 3.83
CA ALA A 87 -15.06 1.88 4.58
C ALA A 87 -13.94 1.08 3.89
N GLU A 88 -14.07 0.89 2.57
CA GLU A 88 -13.03 0.26 1.74
C GLU A 88 -11.72 1.05 1.80
N HIS A 89 -11.79 2.37 1.66
CA HIS A 89 -10.61 3.23 1.72
C HIS A 89 -9.93 3.16 3.10
N ARG A 90 -10.71 3.14 4.19
CA ARG A 90 -10.18 2.97 5.55
C ARG A 90 -9.45 1.63 5.72
N VAL A 91 -10.04 0.55 5.22
CA VAL A 91 -9.43 -0.79 5.24
C VAL A 91 -8.10 -0.80 4.47
N LEU A 92 -8.04 -0.15 3.32
CA LEU A 92 -6.83 -0.04 2.52
C LEU A 92 -5.73 0.75 3.25
N HIS A 93 -6.07 1.85 3.92
CA HIS A 93 -5.13 2.58 4.79
C HIS A 93 -4.61 1.74 5.96
N MET A 94 -5.45 0.88 6.54
CA MET A 94 -5.01 -0.06 7.58
C MET A 94 -4.01 -1.08 7.03
N LEU A 95 -4.22 -1.58 5.80
CA LEU A 95 -3.29 -2.47 5.13
C LEU A 95 -1.96 -1.79 4.81
N GLU A 96 -2.01 -0.55 4.31
CA GLU A 96 -0.82 0.28 4.08
C GLU A 96 -0.02 0.51 5.37
N SER A 97 -0.69 0.86 6.47
CA SER A 97 -0.05 1.07 7.77
C SER A 97 0.62 -0.21 8.29
N LEU A 98 -0.06 -1.36 8.13
CA LEU A 98 0.49 -2.65 8.50
C LEU A 98 1.70 -3.04 7.63
N TRP A 99 1.62 -2.75 6.33
CA TRP A 99 2.73 -2.96 5.40
C TRP A 99 3.93 -2.10 5.81
N SER A 100 3.75 -0.79 5.97
CA SER A 100 4.81 0.13 6.35
C SER A 100 5.52 -0.32 7.62
N SER A 101 4.76 -0.60 8.69
CA SER A 101 5.33 -1.09 9.95
C SER A 101 6.07 -2.42 9.82
N SER A 102 5.56 -3.34 8.99
CA SER A 102 6.21 -4.63 8.73
C SER A 102 7.50 -4.48 7.94
N VAL A 103 7.53 -3.60 6.93
CA VAL A 103 8.74 -3.30 6.16
C VAL A 103 9.78 -2.62 7.03
N VAL A 104 9.41 -1.66 7.87
CA VAL A 104 10.34 -1.04 8.84
C VAL A 104 10.90 -2.08 9.81
N ALA A 105 10.07 -2.99 10.33
CA ALA A 105 10.55 -4.06 11.20
C ALA A 105 11.52 -5.01 10.47
N TRP A 106 11.25 -5.36 9.21
CA TRP A 106 12.17 -6.12 8.37
C TRP A 106 13.48 -5.37 8.09
N LEU A 107 13.42 -4.07 7.74
CA LEU A 107 14.59 -3.21 7.51
C LEU A 107 15.50 -3.13 8.75
N ASN A 108 14.90 -3.16 9.94
CA ASN A 108 15.61 -3.19 11.22
C ASN A 108 16.06 -4.60 11.65
N GLY A 109 15.91 -5.61 10.80
CA GLY A 109 16.33 -6.98 11.07
C GLY A 109 15.45 -7.75 12.07
N ARG A 110 14.27 -7.24 12.40
CA ARG A 110 13.35 -7.85 13.38
C ARG A 110 12.39 -8.87 12.78
N LEU A 111 12.20 -8.84 11.45
CA LEU A 111 11.34 -9.77 10.72
C LEU A 111 12.09 -10.34 9.51
N THR A 112 11.74 -11.57 9.11
CA THR A 112 12.18 -12.14 7.84
C THR A 112 11.28 -11.66 6.69
N PRO A 113 11.77 -11.66 5.43
CA PRO A 113 10.94 -11.32 4.28
C PRO A 113 9.68 -12.18 4.16
N GLU A 114 9.79 -13.48 4.41
CA GLU A 114 8.70 -14.46 4.29
C GLU A 114 7.58 -14.12 5.28
N TYR A 115 7.96 -13.76 6.51
CA TYR A 115 7.00 -13.36 7.53
C TYR A 115 6.25 -12.07 7.16
N VAL A 116 6.94 -11.10 6.53
CA VAL A 116 6.28 -9.90 6.01
C VAL A 116 5.27 -10.28 4.93
N GLU A 117 5.65 -11.10 3.96
CA GLU A 117 4.74 -11.52 2.89
C GLU A 117 3.50 -12.25 3.43
N ASP A 118 3.66 -13.16 4.39
CA ASP A 118 2.57 -13.94 4.96
C ASP A 118 1.64 -13.10 5.84
N ARG A 119 2.21 -12.17 6.61
CA ARG A 119 1.43 -11.21 7.41
C ARG A 119 0.53 -10.35 6.52
N LEU A 120 1.03 -9.91 5.35
CA LEU A 120 0.25 -9.14 4.38
C LEU A 120 -0.89 -9.95 3.76
N LYS A 121 -0.62 -11.20 3.36
CA LYS A 121 -1.66 -12.11 2.84
C LYS A 121 -2.77 -12.31 3.87
N PHE A 122 -2.37 -12.57 5.12
CA PHE A 122 -3.29 -12.79 6.22
C PHE A 122 -4.15 -11.56 6.48
N ALA A 123 -3.54 -10.38 6.57
CA ALA A 123 -4.26 -9.14 6.86
C ALA A 123 -5.24 -8.77 5.74
N ALA A 124 -4.83 -8.86 4.47
CA ALA A 124 -5.71 -8.58 3.34
C ALA A 124 -6.95 -9.49 3.38
N LYS A 125 -6.76 -10.80 3.63
CA LYS A 125 -7.86 -11.76 3.78
C LYS A 125 -8.82 -11.43 4.92
N ARG A 126 -8.33 -10.80 6.00
CA ARG A 126 -9.15 -10.47 7.18
C ARG A 126 -9.84 -9.11 7.08
N LEU A 127 -9.19 -8.14 6.43
CA LEU A 127 -9.64 -6.74 6.41
C LEU A 127 -10.50 -6.41 5.19
N LEU A 128 -10.33 -7.11 4.06
CA LEU A 128 -11.12 -6.94 2.84
C LEU A 128 -12.10 -8.12 2.61
N PRO A 129 -13.07 -8.40 3.51
CA PRO A 129 -14.00 -9.50 3.28
C PRO A 129 -14.94 -9.21 2.10
N VAL A 130 -15.39 -10.30 1.46
CA VAL A 130 -16.19 -10.36 0.22
C VAL A 130 -17.58 -9.70 0.33
N GLU A 131 -18.05 -9.38 1.54
CA GLU A 131 -19.40 -8.80 1.76
C GLU A 131 -19.61 -7.37 1.23
N ALA A 132 -18.55 -6.68 0.80
CA ALA A 132 -18.70 -5.44 0.03
C ALA A 132 -19.51 -5.63 -1.29
N ALA A 133 -19.68 -6.89 -1.74
CA ALA A 133 -20.46 -7.24 -2.93
C ALA A 133 -21.90 -7.71 -2.64
N ALA A 134 -22.33 -7.91 -1.38
CA ALA A 134 -23.65 -8.47 -1.07
C ALA A 134 -24.76 -7.41 -0.88
N GLY A 135 -24.47 -6.13 -1.15
CA GLY A 135 -25.40 -5.02 -0.93
C GLY A 135 -25.52 -4.04 -2.10
N ARG A 136 -25.27 -4.47 -3.34
CA ARG A 136 -25.54 -3.68 -4.55
C ARG A 136 -26.22 -4.54 -5.61
#